data_AF-A0A952GMP2-F1
#
_entry.id   AF-A0A952GMP2-F1
#
_cell.length_a   1.000
_cell.length_b   1.000
_cell.length_c   1.000
_cell.angle_alpha   90.00
_cell.angle_beta   90.00
_cell.angle_gamma   90.00
#
_symmetry.space_group_name_H-M   'P 1'
#
loop_
_entity.id
_entity.type
_entity.pdbx_description
1 polymer ?
#
loop_
_entity_poly.entity_id
_entity_poly.type
_entity_poly.pdbx_seq_one_letter_code
_entity_poly.pdbx_strand_id
1 'polypeptide(L)'
;MSVSLEDWWPRLPQATREWLIAHNGDAVPVWITEQITRAGGVVATDAWWVGEYGPTSFYLSDEAVDWIDAVANGEKPGRRTDS
;
A
#
# COMPACT_ATOMS: atom_id res chain seq x y z
N MET A 1 14.91 -6.31 -7.11
CA MET A 1 14.15 -6.66 -5.90
C MET A 1 13.17 -5.53 -5.67
N SER A 2 11.90 -5.75 -5.96
CA SER A 2 10.81 -4.82 -5.65
C SER A 2 10.68 -4.76 -4.12
N VAL A 3 10.60 -3.55 -3.58
CA VAL A 3 10.46 -3.31 -2.13
C VAL A 3 9.01 -3.58 -1.74
N SER A 4 8.79 -4.38 -0.69
CA SER A 4 7.45 -4.78 -0.27
C SER A 4 6.75 -3.64 0.49
N LEU A 5 5.42 -3.70 0.60
CA LEU A 5 4.64 -2.72 1.36
C LEU A 5 5.11 -2.58 2.82
N GLU A 6 5.47 -3.69 3.46
CA GLU A 6 6.08 -3.71 4.79
C GLU A 6 7.36 -2.89 4.90
N ASP A 7 8.14 -2.84 3.83
CA ASP A 7 9.46 -2.21 3.83
C ASP A 7 9.37 -0.69 3.62
N TRP A 8 8.44 -0.23 2.77
CA TRP A 8 8.25 1.19 2.49
C TRP A 8 7.23 1.86 3.41
N TRP A 9 6.28 1.12 3.98
CA TRP A 9 5.29 1.65 4.92
C TRP A 9 5.89 2.48 6.06
N PRO A 10 6.90 2.00 6.83
CA PRO A 10 7.47 2.79 7.93
C PRO A 10 8.23 4.04 7.47
N ARG A 11 8.54 4.16 6.17
CA ARG A 11 9.27 5.31 5.59
C ARG A 11 8.34 6.41 5.10
N LEU A 12 7.04 6.14 5.02
CA LEU A 12 6.06 7.13 4.61
C LEU A 12 5.90 8.24 5.65
N PRO A 13 5.71 9.50 5.20
CA PRO A 13 5.24 10.56 6.09
C PRO A 13 3.98 10.14 6.84
N GLN A 14 3.85 10.55 8.10
CA GLN A 14 2.72 10.19 8.94
C GLN A 14 1.37 10.51 8.27
N ALA A 15 1.23 11.71 7.71
CA ALA A 15 0.02 12.13 6.99
C ALA A 15 -0.32 11.23 5.77
N THR A 16 0.68 10.62 5.14
CA THR A 16 0.45 9.66 4.04
C THR A 16 -0.07 8.33 4.55
N ARG A 17 0.48 7.85 5.67
CA ARG A 17 -0.04 6.64 6.33
C ARG A 17 -1.46 6.86 6.82
N GLU A 18 -1.76 8.01 7.43
CA GLU A 18 -3.11 8.36 7.87
C GLU A 18 -4.10 8.42 6.70
N TRP A 19 -3.71 9.00 5.56
CA TRP A 19 -4.54 8.98 4.36
C TRP A 19 -4.78 7.55 3.86
N LEU A 20 -3.73 6.74 3.75
CA LEU A 20 -3.86 5.35 3.31
C LEU A 20 -4.73 4.52 4.26
N ILE A 21 -4.67 4.75 5.56
CA ILE A 21 -5.53 4.09 6.54
C ILE A 21 -7.00 4.50 6.34
N ALA A 22 -7.26 5.78 6.09
CA ALA A 22 -8.63 6.28 5.95
C ALA A 22 -9.27 5.96 4.57
N HIS A 23 -8.44 5.69 3.56
CA HIS A 23 -8.84 5.62 2.15
C HIS A 23 -8.29 4.37 1.42
N ASN A 24 -7.97 3.29 2.14
CA ASN A 24 -7.35 2.09 1.54
C ASN A 24 -8.23 1.38 0.51
N GLY A 25 -9.56 1.55 0.56
CA GLY A 25 -10.49 1.07 -0.47
C GLY A 25 -10.70 2.02 -1.66
N ASP A 26 -10.12 3.22 -1.64
CA ASP A 26 -10.26 4.22 -2.70
C ASP A 26 -9.11 4.13 -3.73
N ALA A 27 -9.31 4.75 -4.89
CA ALA A 27 -8.25 4.89 -5.89
C ALA A 27 -7.10 5.74 -5.31
N VAL A 28 -5.88 5.21 -5.36
CA VAL A 28 -4.68 5.91 -4.88
C VAL A 28 -4.31 7.03 -5.86
N PRO A 29 -4.37 8.31 -5.42
CA PRO A 29 -4.08 9.45 -6.27
C PRO A 29 -2.57 9.62 -6.49
N VAL A 30 -2.19 10.30 -7.57
CA VAL A 30 -0.79 10.52 -7.99
C VAL A 30 0.10 11.06 -6.85
N TRP A 31 -0.39 12.00 -6.04
CA TRP A 31 0.40 12.58 -4.95
C TRP A 31 0.74 11.58 -3.82
N ILE A 32 -0.10 10.55 -3.61
CA ILE A 32 0.20 9.43 -2.71
C ILE A 32 1.18 8.48 -3.40
N THR A 33 0.94 8.15 -4.66
CA THR A 33 1.83 7.31 -5.48
C THR A 33 3.26 7.82 -5.50
N GLU A 34 3.45 9.14 -5.64
CA GLU A 34 4.78 9.76 -5.55
C GLU A 34 5.43 9.58 -4.19
N GLN A 35 4.67 9.63 -3.09
CA GLN A 35 5.20 9.43 -1.74
C GLN A 35 5.58 7.97 -1.49
N ILE A 36 4.77 7.02 -1.98
CA ILE A 36 5.12 5.60 -1.99
C ILE A 36 6.41 5.36 -2.78
N THR A 37 6.53 5.96 -3.97
CA THR A 37 7.73 5.85 -4.81
C THR A 37 8.96 6.45 -4.13
N ARG A 38 8.83 7.63 -3.49
CA ARG A 38 9.90 8.26 -2.70
C ARG A 38 10.32 7.43 -1.49
N ALA A 39 9.40 6.67 -0.89
CA ALA A 39 9.70 5.72 0.19
C ALA A 39 10.37 4.42 -0.30
N GLY A 40 10.48 4.24 -1.62
CA GLY A 40 11.10 3.09 -2.28
C GLY A 40 10.11 2.04 -2.77
N GLY A 41 8.80 2.26 -2.61
CA GLY A 41 7.78 1.38 -3.18
C GLY A 41 7.78 1.43 -4.71
N VAL A 42 7.57 0.29 -5.35
CA VAL A 42 7.49 0.18 -6.80
C VAL A 42 6.07 -0.22 -7.17
N VAL A 43 5.30 0.72 -7.73
CA VAL A 43 3.95 0.43 -8.22
C VAL A 43 4.07 -0.36 -9.52
N ALA A 44 4.02 -1.68 -9.42
CA ALA A 44 4.07 -2.61 -10.53
C ALA A 44 2.99 -3.68 -10.36
N THR A 45 2.51 -4.22 -11.48
CA THR A 45 1.40 -5.20 -11.49
C THR A 45 1.76 -6.53 -10.83
N ASP A 46 3.03 -6.81 -10.61
CA ASP A 46 3.55 -7.99 -9.90
C ASP A 46 3.76 -7.75 -8.40
N ALA A 47 3.57 -6.52 -7.93
CA ALA A 47 3.61 -6.23 -6.50
C ALA A 47 2.30 -6.68 -5.85
N TRP A 48 2.38 -7.57 -4.85
CA TRP A 48 1.21 -8.13 -4.16
C TRP A 48 0.25 -7.08 -3.59
N TRP A 49 0.74 -5.87 -3.31
CA TRP A 49 -0.03 -4.77 -2.74
C TRP A 49 -0.72 -3.89 -3.77
N VAL A 50 -0.47 -4.11 -5.06
CA VAL A 50 -1.15 -3.43 -6.17
C VAL A 50 -2.29 -4.31 -6.65
N GLY A 51 -3.51 -3.80 -6.58
CA GLY A 51 -4.72 -4.41 -7.13
C GLY A 51 -4.96 -3.94 -8.56
N GLU A 52 -6.11 -3.30 -8.80
CA GLU A 52 -6.43 -2.75 -10.12
C GLU A 52 -5.50 -1.59 -10.49
N TYR A 53 -4.87 -1.64 -11.66
CA TYR A 53 -3.96 -0.61 -12.15
C TYR A 53 -4.52 0.06 -13.40
N GLY A 54 -4.77 1.37 -13.32
CA GLY A 54 -5.26 2.20 -14.42
C GLY A 54 -4.22 3.22 -14.92
N PRO A 55 -4.56 4.03 -15.94
CA PRO A 55 -3.61 4.95 -16.57
C PRO A 55 -3.06 6.05 -15.66
N THR A 56 -3.83 6.45 -14.64
CA THR A 56 -3.52 7.60 -13.77
C THR A 56 -3.62 7.30 -12.27
N SER A 57 -4.08 6.10 -11.91
CA SER A 57 -4.33 5.67 -10.54
C SER A 57 -4.25 4.16 -10.45
N PHE A 58 -4.09 3.65 -9.24
CA PHE A 58 -4.21 2.23 -8.95
C PHE A 58 -4.99 2.06 -7.64
N TYR A 59 -5.51 0.88 -7.42
CA TYR A 59 -6.13 0.46 -6.17
C TYR A 59 -5.17 -0.44 -5.42
N LEU A 60 -5.20 -0.39 -4.09
CA LEU A 60 -4.54 -1.41 -3.29
C LEU A 60 -5.24 -2.75 -3.53
N SER A 61 -4.49 -3.85 -3.47
CA SER A 61 -5.10 -5.18 -3.44
C SER A 61 -5.84 -5.39 -2.12
N ASP A 62 -6.80 -6.31 -2.09
CA ASP A 62 -7.52 -6.69 -0.87
C ASP A 62 -6.53 -7.10 0.24
N GLU A 63 -5.47 -7.82 -0.13
CA GLU A 63 -4.43 -8.23 0.82
C GLU A 63 -3.69 -7.02 1.43
N ALA A 64 -3.45 -5.95 0.64
CA ALA A 64 -2.82 -4.74 1.16
C ALA A 64 -3.76 -3.92 2.04
N VAL A 65 -5.06 -3.89 1.71
CA VAL A 65 -6.09 -3.29 2.55
C VAL A 65 -6.11 -3.97 3.92
N ASP A 66 -6.21 -5.30 3.94
CA ASP A 66 -6.21 -6.11 5.17
C ASP A 66 -4.93 -5.89 5.99
N TRP A 67 -3.77 -5.82 5.32
CA TRP A 67 -2.51 -5.55 5.99
C TRP A 67 -2.48 -4.17 6.64
N ILE A 68 -2.95 -3.14 5.92
CA ILE A 68 -2.98 -1.75 6.42
C ILE A 68 -3.92 -1.65 7.62
N ASP A 69 -5.10 -2.26 7.56
CA ASP A 69 -6.07 -2.26 8.66
C ASP A 69 -5.49 -2.94 9.92
N ALA A 70 -4.82 -4.08 9.75
CA ALA A 70 -4.16 -4.76 10.86
C ALA A 70 -3.07 -3.88 11.50
N VAL A 71 -2.20 -3.26 10.69
CA VAL A 71 -1.15 -2.36 11.21
C VAL A 71 -1.74 -1.12 11.87
N ALA A 72 -2.81 -0.54 11.31
CA ALA A 72 -3.49 0.62 11.87
C ALA A 72 -4.09 0.32 13.26
N ASN A 73 -4.63 -0.89 13.44
CA ASN A 73 -5.20 -1.37 14.70
C ASN A 73 -4.12 -1.86 15.70
N GLY A 74 -2.84 -1.80 15.35
CA GLY A 74 -1.75 -2.34 16.17
C GLY A 74 -1.76 -3.88 16.26
N GLU A 75 -2.49 -4.53 15.36
CA GLU A 75 -2.53 -5.97 15.23
C GLU A 75 -1.34 -6.47 14.41
N LYS A 76 -1.06 -7.77 14.51
CA LYS A 76 -0.09 -8.41 13.63
C LYS A 76 -0.80 -8.77 12.33
N PRO A 77 -0.34 -8.26 11.17
CA PRO A 77 -0.92 -8.65 9.89
C PRO A 77 -0.92 -10.17 9.71
N GLY A 78 -1.99 -10.69 9.11
CA GLY A 78 -2.12 -12.10 8.78
C GLY A 78 -0.90 -12.59 8.00
N ARG A 79 -0.58 -13.88 8.13
CA ARG A 79 0.42 -14.48 7.25
C ARG A 79 -0.16 -14.42 5.83
N ARG A 80 0.52 -13.71 4.93
CA ARG A 80 0.24 -13.72 3.48
C ARG A 80 0.19 -15.17 3.01
N THR A 81 -1.00 -15.65 2.70
CA THR A 81 -1.19 -17.00 2.16
C THR A 81 -1.08 -16.87 0.65
N ASP A 82 0.08 -17.21 0.09
CA ASP A 82 0.22 -17.45 -1.36
C ASP A 82 -0.91 -18.40 -1.78
N SER A 83 -1.94 -17.88 -2.44
CA SER A 83 -3.04 -18.65 -3.04
C SER A 83 -3.05 -18.43 -4.54
#